data_AF-A0A7V7WQE4-F1
#
_entry.id   AF-A0A7V7WQE4-F1
#
_cell.length_a   1.000
_cell.length_b   1.000
_cell.length_c   1.000
_cell.angle_alpha   90.00
_cell.angle_beta   90.00
_cell.angle_gamma   90.00
#
_symmetry.space_group_name_H-M   'P 1'
#
loop_
_entity.id
_entity.type
_entity.pdbx_description
1 polymer ?
#
loop_
_entity_poly.entity_id
_entity_poly.type
_entity_poly.pdbx_seq_one_letter_code
_entity_poly.pdbx_strand_id
1 'polypeptide(L)'
;MDSTEVDRAALQPLNERLLEERIALLYANGPATILGNLLASALLAFLLRDSAPASGLGIWLLAVLLVGVIRWFSFQHYRRAPKTAERAQRWGRIYVLLIGLNSCLWGVASVVFFSSEPEIVTVFIILLAGAVSASVAAHAVYLPACVAHAVPTVLPFAARLF
;
A
#
# COMPACT_ATOMS: atom_id res chain seq x y z
N MET A 1 42.37 -3.44 -12.38
CA MET A 1 40.95 -3.30 -12.75
C MET A 1 40.22 -4.36 -11.97
N ASP A 2 39.41 -3.94 -11.00
CA ASP A 2 38.88 -4.78 -9.93
C ASP A 2 37.83 -5.76 -10.48
N SER A 3 37.97 -7.06 -10.19
CA SER A 3 37.01 -8.09 -10.61
C SER A 3 35.59 -7.79 -10.13
N THR A 4 35.43 -7.02 -9.04
CA THR A 4 34.12 -6.61 -8.53
C THR A 4 33.43 -5.52 -9.37
N GLU A 5 34.19 -4.75 -10.15
CA GLU A 5 33.67 -3.72 -11.06
C GLU A 5 33.15 -4.34 -12.36
N VAL A 6 33.87 -5.33 -12.88
CA VAL A 6 33.49 -6.09 -14.08
C VAL A 6 32.21 -6.91 -13.83
N ASP A 7 32.12 -7.55 -12.66
CA ASP A 7 30.90 -8.27 -12.26
C ASP A 7 29.71 -7.31 -12.09
N ARG A 8 29.94 -6.11 -11.53
CA ARG A 8 28.88 -5.09 -11.38
C ARG A 8 28.34 -4.62 -12.72
N ALA A 9 29.23 -4.37 -13.68
CA ALA A 9 28.87 -3.94 -15.04
C ALA A 9 28.11 -5.05 -15.80
N ALA A 10 28.48 -6.32 -15.59
CA ALA A 10 27.79 -7.45 -16.19
C ALA A 10 26.40 -7.71 -15.56
N LEU A 11 26.24 -7.46 -14.26
CA LEU A 11 24.99 -7.66 -13.53
C LEU A 11 24.01 -6.48 -13.62
N GLN A 12 24.47 -5.28 -13.98
CA GLN A 12 23.63 -4.10 -14.18
C GLN A 12 22.42 -4.34 -15.11
N PRO A 13 22.59 -4.80 -16.36
CA PRO A 13 21.45 -5.02 -17.26
C PRO A 13 20.49 -6.11 -16.76
N LEU A 14 21.00 -7.11 -16.03
CA LEU A 14 20.17 -8.13 -15.39
C LEU A 14 19.34 -7.55 -14.24
N ASN A 15 19.95 -6.74 -13.37
CA ASN A 15 19.27 -6.07 -12.26
C ASN A 15 18.20 -5.09 -12.73
N GLU A 16 18.45 -4.37 -13.81
CA GLU A 16 17.48 -3.45 -14.43
C GLU A 16 16.25 -4.19 -14.96
N ARG A 17 16.46 -5.33 -15.65
CA ARG A 17 15.37 -6.19 -16.13
C ARG A 17 14.57 -6.79 -14.98
N LEU A 18 15.24 -7.28 -13.94
CA LEU A 18 14.58 -7.79 -12.74
C LEU A 18 13.72 -6.72 -12.07
N LEU A 19 14.23 -5.49 -11.94
CA LEU A 19 13.46 -4.38 -11.38
C LEU A 19 12.23 -4.05 -12.22
N GLU A 20 12.38 -4.00 -13.54
CA GLU A 20 11.28 -3.74 -14.46
C GLU A 20 10.17 -4.80 -14.30
N GLU A 21 10.54 -6.07 -14.24
CA GLU A 21 9.61 -7.19 -14.11
C GLU A 21 8.89 -7.18 -12.75
N ARG A 22 9.62 -6.92 -11.65
CA ARG A 22 9.04 -6.73 -10.32
C ARG A 22 7.97 -5.63 -10.31
N ILE A 23 8.27 -4.49 -10.96
CA ILE A 23 7.33 -3.37 -11.05
C ILE A 23 6.16 -3.71 -11.95
N ALA A 24 6.38 -4.40 -13.07
CA ALA A 24 5.30 -4.87 -13.92
C ALA A 24 4.32 -5.77 -13.16
N LEU A 25 4.82 -6.68 -12.31
CA LEU A 25 4.00 -7.54 -11.45
C LEU A 25 3.22 -6.75 -10.39
N LEU A 26 3.83 -5.73 -9.77
CA LEU A 26 3.14 -4.86 -8.81
C LEU A 26 1.97 -4.11 -9.46
N TYR A 27 2.19 -3.58 -10.66
CA TYR A 27 1.14 -2.87 -11.39
C TYR A 27 0.08 -3.85 -11.90
N ALA A 28 0.45 -5.06 -12.35
CA ALA A 28 -0.51 -6.09 -12.78
C ALA A 28 -1.52 -6.48 -11.67
N ASN A 29 -1.08 -6.54 -10.41
CA ASN A 29 -1.94 -6.81 -9.27
C ASN A 29 -2.72 -5.58 -8.76
N GLY A 30 -2.42 -4.38 -9.27
CA GLY A 30 -2.96 -3.10 -8.79
C GLY A 30 -4.50 -3.03 -8.74
N PRO A 31 -5.23 -3.41 -9.79
CA PRO A 31 -6.70 -3.42 -9.78
C PRO A 31 -7.30 -4.25 -8.64
N ALA A 32 -6.77 -5.45 -8.40
CA ALA A 32 -7.24 -6.33 -7.34
C ALA A 32 -6.94 -5.73 -5.95
N THR A 33 -5.77 -5.10 -5.78
CA THR A 33 -5.42 -4.44 -4.50
C THR A 33 -6.31 -3.22 -4.23
N ILE A 34 -6.64 -2.43 -5.25
CA ILE A 34 -7.54 -1.27 -5.11
C ILE A 34 -8.94 -1.76 -4.71
N LEU A 35 -9.47 -2.78 -5.40
CA LEU A 35 -10.80 -3.31 -5.11
C LEU A 35 -10.86 -3.91 -3.69
N GLY A 36 -9.88 -4.72 -3.31
CA GLY A 36 -9.78 -5.28 -1.97
C GLY A 36 -9.73 -4.21 -0.88
N ASN A 37 -8.95 -3.14 -1.10
CA ASN A 37 -8.87 -2.02 -0.16
C ASN A 37 -10.20 -1.26 -0.03
N LEU A 38 -10.91 -1.02 -1.15
CA LEU A 38 -12.23 -0.36 -1.12
C LEU A 38 -13.27 -1.22 -0.39
N LEU A 39 -13.29 -2.54 -0.64
CA LEU A 39 -14.19 -3.47 0.05
C LEU A 39 -13.90 -3.54 1.55
N ALA A 40 -12.62 -3.65 1.94
CA ALA A 40 -12.22 -3.64 3.34
C ALA A 40 -12.60 -2.32 4.03
N SER A 41 -12.44 -1.19 3.34
CA SER A 41 -12.79 0.13 3.89
C SER A 41 -14.30 0.30 4.06
N ALA A 42 -15.08 -0.15 3.08
CA ALA A 42 -16.54 -0.16 3.17
C ALA A 42 -17.03 -1.06 4.31
N LEU A 43 -16.40 -2.24 4.49
CA LEU A 43 -16.70 -3.14 5.59
C LEU A 43 -16.38 -2.50 6.95
N LEU A 44 -15.22 -1.87 7.10
CA LEU A 44 -14.86 -1.16 8.33
C LEU A 44 -15.88 -0.08 8.67
N ALA A 45 -16.25 0.76 7.69
CA ALA A 45 -17.22 1.82 7.88
C ALA A 45 -18.62 1.27 8.22
N PHE A 46 -19.01 0.15 7.63
CA PHE A 46 -20.27 -0.53 7.95
C PHE A 46 -20.29 -1.08 9.38
N LEU A 47 -19.17 -1.63 9.86
CA LEU A 47 -19.03 -2.15 11.23
C LEU A 47 -19.01 -1.02 12.26
N LEU A 48 -18.41 0.12 11.93
CA LEU A 48 -18.31 1.29 12.80
C LEU A 48 -19.52 2.24 12.72
N ARG A 49 -20.50 1.99 11.84
CA ARG A 49 -21.59 2.95 11.55
C ARG A 49 -22.38 3.40 12.78
N ASP A 50 -22.52 2.50 13.76
CA ASP A 50 -23.31 2.72 14.98
C ASP A 50 -22.42 3.29 16.13
N SER A 51 -21.09 3.21 15.98
CA SER A 51 -20.11 3.60 17.01
C SER A 51 -19.31 4.85 16.67
N ALA A 52 -19.28 5.26 15.40
CA ALA A 52 -18.52 6.40 14.92
C ALA A 52 -19.42 7.42 14.19
N PRO A 53 -19.08 8.73 14.24
CA PRO A 53 -19.84 9.75 13.53
C PRO A 53 -19.86 9.50 12.01
N ALA A 54 -21.05 9.52 11.41
CA ALA A 54 -21.24 9.30 9.97
C ALA A 54 -20.43 10.28 9.10
N SER A 55 -20.25 11.52 9.56
CA SER A 55 -19.42 12.52 8.88
C SER A 55 -17.94 12.13 8.84
N GLY A 56 -17.41 11.59 9.93
CA GLY A 56 -16.03 11.12 10.00
C GLY A 56 -15.79 9.92 9.07
N LEU A 57 -16.67 8.92 9.14
CA LEU A 57 -16.63 7.76 8.25
C LEU A 57 -16.74 8.17 6.77
N GLY A 58 -17.62 9.11 6.45
CA GLY A 58 -17.79 9.64 5.10
C GLY A 58 -16.55 10.34 4.55
N ILE A 59 -15.93 11.21 5.35
CA ILE A 59 -14.68 11.90 4.96
C ILE A 59 -13.55 10.88 4.75
N TRP A 60 -13.42 9.91 5.65
CA TRP A 60 -12.39 8.88 5.54
C TRP A 60 -12.59 7.99 4.31
N LEU A 61 -13.81 7.50 4.06
CA LEU A 61 -14.14 6.73 2.85
C LEU A 61 -13.88 7.52 1.57
N LEU A 62 -14.21 8.81 1.55
CA LEU A 62 -13.93 9.68 0.41
C LEU A 62 -12.42 9.80 0.17
N ALA A 63 -11.63 9.95 1.23
CA ALA A 63 -10.18 10.02 1.11
C ALA A 63 -9.57 8.69 0.61
N VAL A 64 -10.07 7.55 1.08
CA VAL A 64 -9.69 6.23 0.55
C VAL A 64 -10.05 6.10 -0.93
N LEU A 65 -11.25 6.54 -1.32
CA LEU A 65 -11.70 6.53 -2.71
C LEU A 65 -10.79 7.38 -3.59
N LEU A 66 -10.44 8.59 -3.15
CA LEU A 66 -9.53 9.50 -3.87
C LEU A 66 -8.16 8.85 -4.08
N VAL A 67 -7.58 8.24 -3.05
CA VAL A 67 -6.31 7.50 -3.19
C VAL A 67 -6.45 6.32 -4.15
N GLY A 68 -7.56 5.59 -4.08
CA GLY A 68 -7.88 4.51 -5.03
C GLY A 68 -7.93 4.99 -6.49
N VAL A 69 -8.57 6.13 -6.73
CA VAL A 69 -8.65 6.77 -8.06
C VAL A 69 -7.27 7.22 -8.54
N ILE A 70 -6.47 7.85 -7.68
CA ILE A 70 -5.09 8.26 -8.02
C ILE A 70 -4.24 7.04 -8.39
N ARG A 71 -4.37 5.94 -7.64
CA ARG A 71 -3.70 4.66 -7.95
C ARG A 71 -4.16 4.08 -9.28
N TRP A 72 -5.46 4.12 -9.55
CA TRP A 72 -6.03 3.66 -10.83
C TRP A 72 -5.47 4.45 -12.02
N PHE A 73 -5.45 5.79 -11.93
CA PHE A 73 -4.87 6.62 -12.98
C PHE A 73 -3.37 6.38 -13.14
N SER A 74 -2.63 6.21 -12.04
CA SER A 74 -1.21 5.83 -12.09
C SER A 74 -1.00 4.50 -12.80
N PHE A 75 -1.87 3.52 -12.59
CA PHE A 75 -1.83 2.24 -13.32
C PHE A 75 -2.10 2.40 -14.82
N GLN A 76 -3.12 3.17 -15.19
CA GLN A 76 -3.42 3.42 -16.60
C GLN A 76 -2.29 4.18 -17.31
N HIS A 77 -1.67 5.13 -16.60
CA HIS A 77 -0.54 5.88 -17.13
C HIS A 77 0.72 5.01 -17.25
N TYR A 78 0.98 4.11 -16.28
CA TYR A 78 2.04 3.11 -16.37
C TYR A 78 1.86 2.19 -17.59
N ARG A 79 0.65 1.69 -17.83
CA ARG A 79 0.35 0.82 -18.98
C ARG A 79 0.60 1.47 -20.35
N ARG A 80 0.46 2.79 -20.42
CA ARG A 80 0.66 3.57 -21.65
C ARG A 80 2.09 4.11 -21.79
N ALA A 81 2.88 4.07 -20.72
CA ALA A 81 4.24 4.60 -20.72
C ALA A 81 5.22 3.60 -21.37
N PRO A 82 6.18 4.09 -22.18
CA PRO A 82 7.30 3.28 -22.65
C PRO A 82 8.07 2.66 -21.49
N LYS A 83 8.35 1.35 -21.61
CA LYS A 83 9.05 0.57 -20.61
C LYS A 83 10.57 0.75 -20.76
N THR A 84 11.13 1.63 -19.94
CA THR A 84 12.58 1.88 -19.83
C THR A 84 13.02 1.76 -18.37
N ALA A 85 14.28 1.39 -18.13
CA ALA A 85 14.82 1.16 -16.78
C ALA A 85 14.70 2.39 -15.85
N GLU A 86 15.00 3.59 -16.34
CA GLU A 86 14.83 4.84 -15.57
C GLU A 86 13.37 5.10 -15.18
N ARG A 87 12.43 4.76 -16.07
CA ARG A 87 11.01 4.91 -15.78
C ARG A 87 10.52 3.87 -14.81
N ALA A 88 11.05 2.64 -14.86
CA ALA A 88 10.76 1.61 -13.86
C ALA A 88 11.04 2.14 -12.44
N GLN A 89 12.23 2.69 -12.18
CA GLN A 89 12.55 3.30 -10.87
C GLN A 89 11.57 4.42 -10.46
N ARG A 90 11.17 5.29 -11.40
CA ARG A 90 10.18 6.34 -11.13
C ARG A 90 8.83 5.76 -10.73
N TRP A 91 8.35 4.74 -11.45
CA TRP A 91 7.09 4.07 -11.17
C TRP A 91 7.08 3.30 -9.85
N GLY A 92 8.22 2.73 -9.47
CA GLY A 92 8.44 2.13 -8.15
C GLY A 92 8.27 3.15 -7.03
N ARG A 93 8.89 4.34 -7.15
CA ARG A 93 8.75 5.42 -6.16
C ARG A 93 7.32 5.93 -6.04
N ILE A 94 6.62 6.12 -7.17
CA ILE A 94 5.20 6.52 -7.19
C ILE A 94 4.35 5.47 -6.46
N TYR A 95 4.59 4.18 -6.74
CA TYR A 95 3.88 3.08 -6.09
C TYR A 95 4.06 3.09 -4.57
N VAL A 96 5.31 3.27 -4.12
CA VAL A 96 5.68 3.36 -2.71
C VAL A 96 5.02 4.55 -2.01
N LEU A 97 4.96 5.71 -2.65
CA LEU A 97 4.28 6.89 -2.08
C LEU A 97 2.78 6.64 -1.94
N LEU A 98 2.15 6.07 -2.97
CA LEU A 98 0.71 5.81 -2.95
C LEU A 98 0.31 4.69 -1.99
N ILE A 99 1.17 3.67 -1.77
CA ILE A 99 0.90 2.65 -0.75
C ILE A 99 1.06 3.23 0.65
N GLY A 100 2.09 4.08 0.86
CA GLY A 100 2.31 4.77 2.12
C GLY A 100 1.15 5.69 2.51
N LEU A 101 0.63 6.48 1.55
CA LEU A 101 -0.56 7.33 1.77
C LEU A 101 -1.79 6.52 2.17
N ASN A 102 -2.01 5.38 1.52
CA ASN A 102 -3.11 4.48 1.88
C ASN A 102 -2.94 3.93 3.29
N SER A 103 -1.73 3.49 3.65
CA SER A 103 -1.42 3.02 5.01
C SER A 103 -1.62 4.11 6.06
N CYS A 104 -1.23 5.36 5.79
CA CYS A 104 -1.49 6.48 6.68
C CYS A 104 -2.99 6.73 6.89
N LEU A 105 -3.82 6.59 5.86
CA LEU A 105 -5.27 6.68 5.98
C LEU A 105 -5.84 5.64 6.95
N TRP A 106 -5.37 4.40 6.86
CA TRP A 106 -5.76 3.33 7.79
C TRP A 106 -5.26 3.59 9.22
N GLY A 107 -4.04 4.12 9.38
CA GLY A 107 -3.52 4.54 10.68
C GLY A 107 -4.28 5.71 11.31
N VAL A 108 -4.73 6.68 10.49
CA VAL A 108 -5.58 7.78 10.98
C VAL A 108 -6.95 7.23 11.41
N ALA A 109 -7.53 6.29 10.67
CA ALA A 109 -8.78 5.66 11.07
C ALA A 109 -8.68 4.95 12.42
N SER A 110 -7.59 4.23 12.68
CA SER A 110 -7.41 3.52 13.95
C SER A 110 -7.24 4.46 15.15
N VAL A 111 -6.82 5.71 14.93
CA VAL A 111 -6.71 6.75 15.97
C VAL A 111 -8.01 7.52 16.17
N VAL A 112 -8.66 7.91 15.07
CA VAL A 112 -9.85 8.76 15.07
C VAL A 112 -11.10 7.98 15.46
N PHE A 113 -11.22 6.73 15.01
CA PHE A 113 -12.35 5.86 15.33
C PHE A 113 -12.02 4.86 16.44
N PHE A 114 -10.90 5.07 17.14
CA PHE A 114 -10.55 4.27 18.31
C PHE A 114 -11.64 4.37 19.37
N SER A 115 -12.13 3.22 19.83
CA SER A 115 -12.99 3.11 21.00
C SER A 115 -12.38 2.07 21.94
N SER A 116 -12.53 2.28 23.25
CA SER A 116 -12.06 1.35 24.29
C SER A 116 -12.82 0.01 24.29
N GLU A 117 -13.86 -0.11 23.47
CA GLU A 117 -14.66 -1.32 23.31
C GLU A 117 -13.84 -2.45 22.66
N PRO A 118 -13.69 -3.62 23.31
CA PRO A 118 -12.85 -4.73 22.84
C PRO A 118 -13.24 -5.24 21.43
N GLU A 119 -14.52 -5.17 21.09
CA GLU A 119 -15.04 -5.60 19.79
C GLU A 119 -14.51 -4.72 18.65
N ILE A 120 -14.48 -3.41 18.85
CA ILE A 120 -13.99 -2.43 17.86
C ILE A 120 -12.49 -2.60 17.64
N VAL A 121 -11.73 -2.81 18.73
CA VAL A 121 -10.28 -3.07 18.66
C VAL A 121 -10.00 -4.37 17.88
N THR A 122 -10.77 -5.43 18.13
CA THR A 122 -10.61 -6.71 17.43
C THR A 122 -10.88 -6.59 15.94
N VAL A 123 -11.94 -5.87 15.54
CA VAL A 123 -12.25 -5.59 14.13
C VAL A 123 -11.11 -4.86 13.43
N PHE A 124 -10.54 -3.84 14.06
CA PHE A 124 -9.39 -3.13 13.51
C PHE A 124 -8.17 -4.04 13.34
N ILE A 125 -7.84 -4.85 14.35
CA ILE A 125 -6.70 -5.78 14.29
C ILE A 125 -6.87 -6.79 13.16
N ILE A 126 -8.06 -7.40 13.01
CA ILE A 126 -8.32 -8.40 11.97
C ILE A 126 -8.22 -7.77 10.58
N LEU A 127 -8.82 -6.59 10.39
CA LEU A 127 -8.81 -5.92 9.08
C LEU A 127 -7.42 -5.40 8.72
N LEU A 128 -6.67 -4.86 9.68
CA LEU A 128 -5.28 -4.45 9.46
C LEU A 128 -4.37 -5.66 9.19
N ALA A 129 -4.49 -6.73 9.97
CA ALA A 129 -3.71 -7.95 9.76
C ALA A 129 -4.03 -8.61 8.40
N GLY A 130 -5.30 -8.61 7.99
CA GLY A 130 -5.74 -9.07 6.68
C GLY A 130 -5.20 -8.21 5.53
N ALA A 131 -5.29 -6.88 5.66
CA ALA A 131 -4.76 -5.95 4.67
C ALA A 131 -3.23 -6.04 4.53
N VAL A 132 -2.51 -6.15 5.65
CA VAL A 132 -1.06 -6.34 5.67
C VAL A 132 -0.70 -7.70 5.07
N SER A 133 -1.40 -8.78 5.41
CA SER A 133 -1.12 -10.11 4.85
C SER A 133 -1.36 -10.18 3.34
N ALA A 134 -2.45 -9.58 2.85
CA ALA A 134 -2.73 -9.47 1.42
C ALA A 134 -1.68 -8.61 0.69
N SER A 135 -1.20 -7.53 1.33
CA SER A 135 -0.18 -6.64 0.77
C SER A 135 1.22 -7.26 0.79
N VAL A 136 1.57 -8.03 1.82
CA VAL A 136 2.86 -8.76 1.90
C VAL A 136 2.95 -9.81 0.79
N ALA A 137 1.88 -10.57 0.52
CA ALA A 137 1.85 -11.51 -0.60
C ALA A 137 1.99 -10.81 -1.97
N ALA A 138 1.39 -9.62 -2.11
CA ALA A 138 1.44 -8.82 -3.34
C ALA A 138 2.74 -7.99 -3.50
N HIS A 139 3.51 -7.74 -2.42
CA HIS A 139 4.67 -6.85 -2.42
C HIS A 139 5.99 -7.51 -2.01
N ALA A 140 5.99 -8.80 -1.64
CA ALA A 140 7.21 -9.57 -1.33
C ALA A 140 8.26 -9.51 -2.45
N VAL A 141 7.80 -9.26 -3.68
CA VAL A 141 8.61 -9.11 -4.89
C VAL A 141 9.42 -7.80 -4.90
N TYR A 142 9.09 -6.79 -4.08
CA TYR A 142 9.80 -5.51 -3.96
C TYR A 142 9.87 -5.02 -2.50
N LEU A 143 10.98 -5.34 -1.83
CA LEU A 143 11.25 -5.02 -0.42
C LEU A 143 10.89 -3.58 0.00
N PRO A 144 11.21 -2.52 -0.78
CA PRO A 144 10.88 -1.15 -0.39
C PRO A 144 9.36 -0.89 -0.28
N ALA A 145 8.54 -1.56 -1.09
CA ALA A 145 7.07 -1.46 -0.98
C ALA A 145 6.56 -2.19 0.27
N CYS A 146 7.15 -3.32 0.64
CA CYS A 146 6.86 -3.99 1.91
C CYS A 146 7.17 -3.09 3.10
N VAL A 147 8.35 -2.47 3.14
CA VAL A 147 8.75 -1.58 4.25
C VAL A 147 7.83 -0.35 4.34
N ALA A 148 7.54 0.29 3.20
CA ALA A 148 6.67 1.46 3.16
C ALA A 148 5.22 1.16 3.52
N HIS A 149 4.78 -0.10 3.41
CA HIS A 149 3.47 -0.52 3.88
C HIS A 149 3.50 -0.90 5.36
N ALA A 150 4.46 -1.72 5.78
CA ALA A 150 4.51 -2.26 7.14
C ALA A 150 4.79 -1.18 8.19
N VAL A 151 5.76 -0.29 7.93
CA VAL A 151 6.21 0.70 8.92
C VAL A 151 5.08 1.67 9.31
N PRO A 152 4.40 2.37 8.39
CA PRO A 152 3.36 3.33 8.78
C PRO A 152 2.07 2.67 9.27
N THR A 153 1.83 1.41 8.90
CA THR A 153 0.63 0.68 9.34
C THR A 153 0.79 0.20 10.78
N VAL A 154 1.99 -0.25 11.16
CA VAL A 154 2.25 -0.85 12.48
C VAL A 154 2.66 0.19 13.53
N LEU A 155 3.46 1.20 13.17
CA LEU A 155 4.00 2.17 14.14
C LEU A 155 2.94 2.92 14.96
N PRO A 156 1.90 3.52 14.34
CA PRO A 156 0.91 4.29 15.08
C PRO A 156 0.08 3.42 16.03
N PHE A 157 -0.14 2.16 15.63
CA PHE A 157 -0.87 1.19 16.43
C PHE A 157 -0.04 0.74 17.63
N ALA A 158 1.25 0.40 17.41
CA ALA A 158 2.16 0.03 18.48
C ALA A 158 2.41 1.17 19.48
N ALA A 159 2.57 2.41 19.00
CA ALA A 159 2.79 3.58 19.85
C ALA A 159 1.58 3.97 20.71
N ARG A 160 0.41 3.40 20.44
CA ARG A 160 -0.84 3.64 21.19
C ARG A 160 -1.18 2.47 22.13
N LEU A 161 -0.54 1.32 21.96
CA LEU A 161 -0.73 0.10 22.75
C LEU A 161 0.19 0.02 23.98
N PHE A 162 1.22 0.86 24.02
CA PHE A 162 2.15 1.06 25.13
C PHE A 162 2.01 2.49 25.67
#